data_AF-A0A223D729-F1
#
_entry.id   AF-A0A223D729-F1
#
_cell.length_a   1.000
_cell.length_b   1.000
_cell.length_c   1.000
_cell.angle_alpha   90.00
_cell.angle_beta   90.00
_cell.angle_gamma   90.00
#
_symmetry.space_group_name_H-M   'P 1'
#
loop_
_entity.id
_entity.type
_entity.pdbx_description
1 polymer ?
#
loop_
_entity_poly.entity_id
_entity_poly.type
_entity_poly.pdbx_seq_one_letter_code
_entity_poly.pdbx_strand_id
1 'polypeptide(L)'
;MRGKLLIIGFGPGSFQHITERAREALQESDVIIGYNTYVDLIRGLLTDQEIVRTGMTEEVSRAIEAVRQAEMGKKVAVISSGDAGVYGMAGLVYEVLVQKGWREADGVEVEVIPGISAINSCASLLGAPVMHDACTISLSDHLTPWELIARRVEAAGMGDFIVALYNPRSGKRTRQIVETQKILLKYRAADTPVGLVKSAYRDRQSVILTTLGEMLEHDIGMLTTVIIGNSTTFVYDGKMITPRGYQRKYTLDRAEQPIRANERLKAEHEPWALHGGVTERPTGGDSGSVTLPDDANTAAETLAETQRSEPEQDGASVVSGVCEGEDVLRTAPAKSAQPLDLALQAVQMLAERGVVSSKAVQQPTLNPFDAMPAILEIAVSPGVGNKKLNARQLATLIEAAGEDGEIEYTPHHYVLLRVTTKEPEQIAAQLQAVGLLVQPIGDVVQIKACDFCNGEKSQSIPEADEIAKRFQGLAVPKELKIGFAGCAMACYGSVHEDLAVIYRRGKFDLFLGGKTIGRNAHPAQPVAEGISADELVDTVGRVLAEYKEKGHPDERFHKFFKRIGSVAGYHHNEHVPAITVDTVCGD
;
A
#
# COMPACT_ATOMS: atom_id res chain seq x y z
N MET A 1 42.77 19.69 -9.57
CA MET A 1 41.33 19.96 -9.41
C MET A 1 40.62 18.62 -9.37
N ARG A 2 39.51 18.48 -8.62
CA ARG A 2 38.67 17.27 -8.72
C ARG A 2 37.94 17.30 -10.05
N GLY A 3 37.88 16.18 -10.76
CA GLY A 3 37.17 16.08 -12.04
C GLY A 3 35.66 15.97 -11.84
N LYS A 4 34.93 16.00 -12.95
CA LYS A 4 33.46 16.04 -12.97
C LYS A 4 32.89 15.13 -14.04
N LEU A 5 31.84 14.38 -13.71
CA LEU A 5 31.03 13.60 -14.63
C LEU A 5 29.73 14.36 -14.92
N LEU A 6 29.56 14.79 -16.16
CA LEU A 6 28.37 15.44 -16.69
C LEU A 6 27.60 14.39 -17.51
N ILE A 7 26.54 13.81 -16.96
CA ILE A 7 25.76 12.77 -17.65
C ILE A 7 24.58 13.46 -18.35
N ILE A 8 24.68 13.62 -19.66
CA ILE A 8 23.85 14.58 -20.42
C ILE A 8 22.80 13.85 -21.26
N GLY A 9 21.52 14.11 -20.98
CA GLY A 9 20.43 13.87 -21.91
C GLY A 9 20.30 15.02 -22.91
N PHE A 10 20.61 14.81 -24.19
CA PHE A 10 20.49 15.88 -25.21
C PHE A 10 19.13 15.91 -25.91
N GLY A 11 18.14 15.15 -25.45
CA GLY A 11 16.82 15.15 -26.06
C GLY A 11 16.75 14.42 -27.41
N PRO A 12 15.77 14.72 -28.27
CA PRO A 12 15.45 13.89 -29.45
C PRO A 12 16.50 13.98 -30.57
N GLY A 13 17.36 15.00 -30.60
CA GLY A 13 18.45 15.15 -31.57
C GLY A 13 18.38 16.41 -32.44
N SER A 14 17.30 17.19 -32.38
CA SER A 14 17.28 18.57 -32.92
C SER A 14 17.88 19.54 -31.91
N PHE A 15 18.68 20.49 -32.39
CA PHE A 15 19.29 21.53 -31.56
C PHE A 15 18.26 22.39 -30.80
N GLN A 16 17.06 22.57 -31.34
CA GLN A 16 15.99 23.35 -30.70
C GLN A 16 15.42 22.68 -29.44
N HIS A 17 15.63 21.37 -29.28
CA HIS A 17 15.12 20.58 -28.17
C HIS A 17 16.20 20.17 -27.17
N ILE A 18 17.40 20.74 -27.30
CA ILE A 18 18.48 20.60 -26.31
C ILE A 18 18.26 21.67 -25.24
N THR A 19 18.27 21.28 -23.97
CA THR A 19 18.15 22.23 -22.85
C THR A 19 19.39 23.12 -22.79
N GLU A 20 19.24 24.35 -22.29
CA GLU A 20 20.39 25.26 -22.19
C GLU A 20 21.51 24.67 -21.32
N ARG A 21 21.16 24.05 -20.18
CA ARG A 21 22.13 23.38 -19.32
C ARG A 21 22.91 22.26 -20.04
N ALA A 22 22.27 21.49 -20.92
CA ALA A 22 22.97 20.47 -21.70
C ALA A 22 23.97 21.09 -22.70
N ARG A 23 23.65 22.25 -23.28
CA ARG A 23 24.57 22.97 -24.18
C ARG A 23 25.78 23.50 -23.43
N GLU A 24 25.56 24.15 -22.29
CA GLU A 24 26.62 24.64 -21.40
C GLU A 24 27.54 23.50 -20.94
N ALA A 25 26.95 22.36 -20.56
CA ALA A 25 27.69 21.18 -20.10
C ALA A 25 28.59 20.58 -21.19
N LEU A 26 28.10 20.52 -22.43
CA LEU A 26 28.89 20.09 -23.58
C LEU A 26 30.08 21.04 -23.82
N GLN A 27 29.84 22.35 -23.72
CA GLN A 27 30.87 23.37 -23.95
C GLN A 27 31.95 23.38 -22.87
N GLU A 28 31.58 23.20 -21.60
CA GLU A 28 32.55 23.22 -20.49
C GLU A 28 33.33 21.90 -20.30
N SER A 29 32.98 20.85 -21.04
CA SER A 29 33.61 19.54 -20.91
C SER A 29 34.96 19.49 -21.61
N ASP A 30 35.93 18.78 -21.04
CA ASP A 30 37.21 18.50 -21.70
C ASP A 30 37.09 17.30 -22.66
N VAL A 31 36.23 16.33 -22.30
CA VAL A 31 36.06 15.06 -23.02
C VAL A 31 34.58 14.77 -23.25
N ILE A 32 34.21 14.40 -24.48
CA ILE A 32 32.89 13.89 -24.83
C ILE A 32 32.97 12.38 -25.09
N ILE A 33 32.17 11.61 -24.35
CA ILE A 33 32.09 10.15 -24.47
C ILE A 33 30.69 9.76 -24.89
N GLY A 34 30.57 9.07 -26.03
CA GLY A 34 29.28 8.67 -26.56
C GLY A 34 29.34 7.68 -27.71
N TYR A 35 28.16 7.19 -28.08
CA TYR A 35 27.98 6.38 -29.28
C TYR A 35 28.14 7.25 -30.54
N ASN A 36 28.75 6.69 -31.60
CA ASN A 36 29.05 7.41 -32.87
C ASN A 36 27.90 8.27 -33.38
N THR A 37 26.71 7.68 -33.51
CA THR A 37 25.53 8.38 -34.05
C THR A 37 25.10 9.55 -33.16
N TYR A 38 25.30 9.47 -31.84
CA TYR A 38 24.94 10.55 -30.92
C TYR A 38 25.92 11.70 -30.99
N VAL A 39 27.23 11.38 -31.07
CA VAL A 39 28.28 12.37 -31.30
C VAL A 39 28.03 13.13 -32.60
N ASP A 40 27.62 12.43 -33.65
CA ASP A 40 27.33 13.06 -34.94
C ASP A 40 26.13 14.02 -34.88
N LEU A 41 25.09 13.72 -34.07
CA LEU A 41 23.93 14.60 -33.87
C LEU A 41 24.29 15.90 -33.16
N ILE A 42 25.20 15.85 -32.18
CA ILE A 42 25.60 17.04 -31.40
C ILE A 42 26.83 17.75 -31.98
N ARG A 43 27.39 17.27 -33.09
CA ARG A 43 28.69 17.73 -33.62
C ARG A 43 28.75 19.24 -33.82
N GLY A 44 27.65 19.88 -34.22
CA GLY A 44 27.58 21.33 -34.39
C GLY A 44 27.70 22.15 -33.09
N LEU A 45 27.63 21.50 -31.93
CA LEU A 45 27.82 22.12 -30.61
C LEU A 45 29.19 21.87 -30.01
N LEU A 46 29.99 20.99 -30.63
CA LEU A 46 31.32 20.64 -30.16
C LEU A 46 32.36 21.57 -30.79
N THR A 47 33.37 21.92 -30.03
CA THR A 47 34.48 22.79 -30.41
C THR A 47 35.79 21.99 -30.42
N ASP A 48 36.50 22.01 -29.30
CA ASP A 48 37.87 21.55 -29.09
C ASP A 48 37.96 20.34 -28.15
N GLN A 49 36.81 19.81 -27.71
CA GLN A 49 36.75 18.69 -26.78
C GLN A 49 37.35 17.41 -27.39
N GLU A 50 38.02 16.62 -26.55
CA GLU A 50 38.47 15.27 -26.91
C GLU A 50 37.26 14.35 -27.09
N ILE A 51 37.16 13.64 -28.22
CA ILE A 51 36.00 12.78 -28.50
C ILE A 51 36.40 11.31 -28.37
N VAL A 52 35.81 10.62 -27.38
CA VAL A 52 35.93 9.17 -27.22
C VAL A 52 34.70 8.48 -27.81
N ARG A 53 34.91 7.86 -28.97
CA ARG A 53 33.88 7.13 -29.73
C ARG A 53 33.90 5.65 -29.37
N THR A 54 32.73 5.07 -29.17
CA THR A 54 32.55 3.64 -28.85
C THR A 54 31.43 3.01 -29.66
N GLY A 55 31.46 1.69 -29.81
CA GLY A 55 30.41 0.91 -30.46
C GLY A 55 29.12 0.83 -29.64
N MET A 56 28.03 0.36 -30.24
CA MET A 56 26.72 0.26 -29.56
C MET A 56 26.74 -0.74 -28.38
N THR A 57 27.57 -1.79 -28.43
CA THR A 57 27.65 -2.87 -27.43
C THR A 57 28.65 -2.63 -26.30
N GLU A 58 29.25 -1.45 -26.23
CA GLU A 58 30.36 -1.12 -25.32
C GLU A 58 29.95 -0.13 -24.23
N GLU A 59 28.69 -0.22 -23.76
CA GLU A 59 28.14 0.66 -22.72
C GLU A 59 28.96 0.62 -21.43
N VAL A 60 29.37 -0.57 -21.00
CA VAL A 60 30.19 -0.75 -19.79
C VAL A 60 31.56 -0.09 -19.96
N SER A 61 32.21 -0.31 -21.09
CA SER A 61 33.51 0.31 -21.40
C SER A 61 33.43 1.83 -21.44
N ARG A 62 32.33 2.40 -21.97
CA ARG A 62 32.07 3.86 -21.92
C ARG A 62 32.02 4.37 -20.49
N ALA A 63 31.25 3.72 -19.63
CA ALA A 63 31.07 4.14 -18.24
C ALA A 63 32.39 4.05 -17.46
N ILE A 64 33.15 2.95 -17.62
CA ILE A 64 34.47 2.77 -17.00
C ILE A 64 35.44 3.86 -17.45
N GLU A 65 35.51 4.14 -18.75
CA GLU A 65 36.40 5.16 -19.30
C GLU A 65 36.03 6.57 -18.83
N ALA A 66 34.72 6.87 -18.75
CA ALA A 66 34.25 8.15 -18.24
C ALA A 66 34.69 8.38 -16.79
N VAL A 67 34.45 7.39 -15.93
CA VAL A 67 34.86 7.46 -14.52
C VAL A 67 36.37 7.60 -14.41
N ARG A 68 37.15 6.85 -15.20
CA ARG A 68 38.61 6.93 -15.21
C ARG A 68 39.13 8.33 -15.58
N GLN A 69 38.56 8.95 -16.61
CA GLN A 69 38.96 10.30 -17.06
C GLN A 69 38.56 11.37 -16.04
N ALA A 70 37.41 11.23 -15.38
CA ALA A 70 36.99 12.12 -14.31
C ALA A 70 37.88 11.97 -13.06
N GLU A 71 38.30 10.75 -12.71
CA GLU A 71 39.27 10.49 -11.62
C GLU A 71 40.64 11.13 -11.93
N MET A 72 40.99 11.31 -13.20
CA MET A 72 42.19 12.06 -13.63
C MET A 72 42.03 13.58 -13.56
N GLY A 73 40.88 14.10 -13.11
CA GLY A 73 40.64 15.52 -12.93
C GLY A 73 39.98 16.22 -14.12
N LYS A 74 39.57 15.49 -15.17
CA LYS A 74 38.88 16.07 -16.33
C LYS A 74 37.38 16.28 -16.06
N LYS A 75 36.78 17.23 -16.78
CA LYS A 75 35.33 17.35 -16.96
C LYS A 75 34.90 16.47 -18.13
N VAL A 76 34.07 15.48 -17.85
CA VAL A 76 33.71 14.43 -18.81
C VAL A 76 32.21 14.44 -19.07
N ALA A 77 31.81 14.73 -20.29
CA ALA A 77 30.43 14.60 -20.74
C ALA A 77 30.16 13.18 -21.25
N VAL A 78 29.23 12.49 -20.58
CA VAL A 78 28.69 11.20 -21.03
C VAL A 78 27.32 11.45 -21.64
N ILE A 79 27.23 11.36 -22.97
CA ILE A 79 26.02 11.77 -23.71
C ILE A 79 25.05 10.61 -23.92
N SER A 80 23.75 10.90 -23.77
CA SER A 80 22.63 10.00 -24.05
C SER A 80 21.55 10.74 -24.85
N SER A 81 20.97 10.07 -25.85
CA SER A 81 19.79 10.62 -26.54
C SER A 81 18.56 10.58 -25.63
N GLY A 82 17.66 11.54 -25.77
CA GLY A 82 16.51 11.67 -24.89
C GLY A 82 16.97 12.15 -23.51
N ASP A 83 16.54 11.43 -22.48
CA ASP A 83 16.97 11.65 -21.11
C ASP A 83 18.03 10.61 -20.69
N ALA A 84 19.05 11.01 -19.94
CA ALA A 84 20.12 10.11 -19.53
C ALA A 84 19.67 9.04 -18.50
N GLY A 85 18.59 9.29 -17.76
CA GLY A 85 18.00 8.36 -16.81
C GLY A 85 17.00 7.38 -17.44
N VAL A 86 16.50 7.66 -18.65
CA VAL A 86 15.51 6.79 -19.33
C VAL A 86 16.21 5.89 -20.33
N TYR A 87 16.56 4.68 -19.90
CA TYR A 87 17.30 3.69 -20.70
C TYR A 87 18.62 4.24 -21.30
N GLY A 88 19.22 5.22 -20.61
CA GLY A 88 20.47 5.88 -20.97
C GLY A 88 21.65 5.50 -20.07
N MET A 89 22.69 6.33 -20.07
CA MET A 89 23.97 6.03 -19.40
C MET A 89 23.98 6.31 -17.89
N ALA A 90 23.02 7.04 -17.33
CA ALA A 90 23.10 7.49 -15.93
C ALA A 90 23.17 6.33 -14.93
N GLY A 91 22.26 5.35 -15.07
CA GLY A 91 22.24 4.17 -14.19
C GLY A 91 23.56 3.40 -14.23
N LEU A 92 24.08 3.13 -15.43
CA LEU A 92 25.32 2.38 -15.60
C LEU A 92 26.55 3.11 -15.06
N VAL A 93 26.63 4.44 -15.21
CA VAL A 93 27.71 5.24 -14.62
C VAL A 93 27.67 5.14 -13.09
N TYR A 94 26.48 5.25 -12.47
CA TYR A 94 26.34 5.04 -11.04
C TYR A 94 26.70 3.62 -10.60
N GLU A 95 26.34 2.58 -11.35
CA GLU A 95 26.75 1.20 -11.04
C GLU A 95 28.27 1.04 -11.02
N VAL A 96 28.98 1.63 -11.99
CA VAL A 96 30.45 1.63 -12.02
C VAL A 96 31.05 2.41 -10.84
N LEU A 97 30.48 3.57 -10.50
CA LEU A 97 30.90 4.36 -9.34
C LEU A 97 30.70 3.58 -8.02
N VAL A 98 29.56 2.92 -7.85
CA VAL A 98 29.27 2.07 -6.67
C VAL A 98 30.27 0.93 -6.56
N GLN A 99 30.59 0.23 -7.66
CA GLN A 99 31.59 -0.84 -7.65
C GLN A 99 32.99 -0.35 -7.26
N LYS A 100 33.32 0.91 -7.55
CA LYS A 100 34.57 1.56 -7.18
C LYS A 100 34.58 2.14 -5.75
N GLY A 101 33.48 2.00 -5.00
CA GLY A 101 33.36 2.55 -3.64
C GLY A 101 33.27 4.08 -3.62
N TRP A 102 32.79 4.70 -4.70
CA TRP A 102 32.60 6.16 -4.78
C TRP A 102 31.63 6.65 -3.70
N ARG A 103 31.93 7.82 -3.13
CA ARG A 103 31.03 8.56 -2.25
C ARG A 103 30.95 10.00 -2.75
N GLU A 104 29.77 10.60 -2.65
CA GLU A 104 29.52 11.95 -3.14
C GLU A 104 30.36 13.02 -2.42
N ALA A 105 30.70 12.81 -1.15
CA ALA A 105 31.44 13.78 -0.34
C ALA A 105 32.92 13.97 -0.76
N ASP A 106 33.58 12.89 -1.22
CA ASP A 106 35.02 12.88 -1.48
C ASP A 106 35.42 12.38 -2.87
N GLY A 107 34.48 11.80 -3.63
CA GLY A 107 34.69 11.34 -4.99
C GLY A 107 34.64 12.43 -6.06
N VAL A 108 34.59 11.99 -7.33
CA VAL A 108 34.33 12.86 -8.48
C VAL A 108 32.94 13.48 -8.37
N GLU A 109 32.79 14.74 -8.78
CA GLU A 109 31.48 15.38 -8.84
C GLU A 109 30.65 14.73 -9.95
N VAL A 110 29.37 14.43 -9.69
CA VAL A 110 28.47 13.80 -10.67
C VAL A 110 27.23 14.67 -10.81
N GLU A 111 26.92 15.04 -12.04
CA GLU A 111 25.73 15.82 -12.38
C GLU A 111 24.98 15.12 -13.50
N VAL A 112 23.70 14.79 -13.26
CA VAL A 112 22.80 14.28 -14.30
C VAL A 112 22.00 15.44 -14.86
N ILE A 113 22.14 15.69 -16.16
CA ILE A 113 21.49 16.80 -16.85
C ILE A 113 20.30 16.25 -17.66
N PRO A 114 19.08 16.72 -17.37
CA PRO A 114 17.88 16.16 -17.97
C PRO A 114 17.74 16.54 -19.43
N GLY A 115 17.12 15.64 -20.19
CA GLY A 115 16.79 15.85 -21.61
C GLY A 115 15.35 15.45 -21.92
N ILE A 116 14.82 15.96 -23.04
CA ILE A 116 13.45 15.62 -23.46
C ILE A 116 13.42 14.18 -23.97
N SER A 117 12.84 13.27 -23.17
CA SER A 117 12.76 11.85 -23.50
C SER A 117 11.90 11.57 -24.74
N ALA A 118 12.06 10.38 -25.33
CA ALA A 118 11.39 10.02 -26.58
C ALA A 118 9.86 9.99 -26.44
N ILE A 119 9.34 9.60 -25.27
CA ILE A 119 7.89 9.59 -24.99
C ILE A 119 7.29 10.99 -25.17
N ASN A 120 7.90 12.03 -24.61
CA ASN A 120 7.41 13.40 -24.72
C ASN A 120 7.62 13.95 -26.14
N SER A 121 8.78 13.67 -26.73
CA SER A 121 9.12 14.10 -28.09
C SER A 121 8.19 13.49 -29.15
N CYS A 122 7.79 12.23 -28.97
CA CYS A 122 6.87 11.57 -29.89
C CYS A 122 5.42 12.00 -29.62
N ALA A 123 5.05 12.17 -28.34
CA ALA A 123 3.71 12.63 -27.97
C ALA A 123 3.39 14.00 -28.56
N SER A 124 4.32 14.96 -28.53
CA SER A 124 4.13 16.31 -29.11
C SER A 124 3.89 16.29 -30.63
N LEU A 125 4.39 15.27 -31.34
CA LEU A 125 4.15 15.09 -32.76
C LEU A 125 2.81 14.40 -33.07
N LEU A 126 2.26 13.66 -32.10
CA LEU A 126 1.00 12.92 -32.23
C LEU A 126 -0.22 13.74 -31.73
N GLY A 127 -0.03 14.71 -30.84
CA GLY A 127 -1.11 15.47 -30.21
C GLY A 127 -0.93 15.53 -28.70
N ALA A 128 -1.84 14.87 -27.95
CA ALA A 128 -1.78 14.76 -26.50
C ALA A 128 -2.04 13.32 -26.01
N PRO A 129 -1.30 12.30 -26.50
CA PRO A 129 -1.55 10.91 -26.12
C PRO A 129 -1.06 10.53 -24.72
N VAL A 130 -0.27 11.38 -24.05
CA VAL A 130 0.35 11.09 -22.74
C VAL A 130 -0.16 12.04 -21.65
N MET A 131 -1.44 12.44 -21.74
CA MET A 131 -2.05 13.38 -20.79
C MET A 131 -2.56 12.71 -19.50
N HIS A 132 -2.79 11.40 -19.55
CA HIS A 132 -3.17 10.56 -18.40
C HIS A 132 -2.00 9.66 -17.99
N ASP A 133 -2.20 8.86 -16.95
CA ASP A 133 -1.24 7.90 -16.41
C ASP A 133 -0.61 7.06 -17.53
N ALA A 134 0.72 7.10 -17.58
CA ALA A 134 1.50 6.47 -18.63
C ALA A 134 2.73 5.76 -18.07
N CYS A 135 3.18 4.72 -18.77
CA CYS A 135 4.41 4.01 -18.46
C CYS A 135 5.30 3.87 -19.70
N THR A 136 6.60 3.84 -19.48
CA THR A 136 7.59 3.49 -20.50
C THR A 136 8.05 2.06 -20.30
N ILE A 137 8.11 1.26 -21.38
CA ILE A 137 8.62 -0.11 -21.32
C ILE A 137 9.62 -0.33 -22.46
N SER A 138 10.83 -0.79 -22.12
CA SER A 138 11.81 -1.24 -23.11
C SER A 138 11.52 -2.70 -23.49
N LEU A 139 11.46 -3.00 -24.80
CA LEU A 139 11.32 -4.36 -25.32
C LEU A 139 12.67 -5.05 -25.59
N SER A 140 13.77 -4.49 -25.09
CA SER A 140 15.09 -5.12 -25.17
C SER A 140 15.25 -6.14 -24.04
N ASP A 141 15.34 -7.42 -24.40
CA ASP A 141 15.56 -8.56 -23.51
C ASP A 141 17.05 -8.93 -23.32
N HIS A 142 17.96 -8.09 -23.80
CA HIS A 142 19.40 -8.36 -23.73
C HIS A 142 19.92 -8.53 -22.29
N LEU A 143 19.41 -7.72 -21.36
CA LEU A 143 19.78 -7.75 -19.93
C LEU A 143 18.56 -8.01 -19.02
N THR A 144 17.37 -8.19 -19.59
CA THR A 144 16.12 -8.34 -18.84
C THR A 144 15.36 -9.54 -19.40
N PRO A 145 15.09 -10.57 -18.59
CA PRO A 145 14.32 -11.73 -19.05
C PRO A 145 12.98 -11.32 -19.64
N TRP A 146 12.58 -11.96 -20.74
CA TRP A 146 11.34 -11.65 -21.45
C TRP A 146 10.11 -11.77 -20.54
N GLU A 147 10.09 -12.76 -19.65
CA GLU A 147 8.99 -13.03 -18.72
C GLU A 147 8.71 -11.83 -17.82
N LEU A 148 9.75 -11.09 -17.41
CA LEU A 148 9.62 -9.87 -16.63
C LEU A 148 9.07 -8.71 -17.48
N ILE A 149 9.52 -8.59 -18.74
CA ILE A 149 9.00 -7.58 -19.67
C ILE A 149 7.51 -7.84 -19.95
N ALA A 150 7.15 -9.09 -20.26
CA ALA A 150 5.77 -9.52 -20.48
C ALA A 150 4.89 -9.21 -19.26
N ARG A 151 5.36 -9.49 -18.03
CA ARG A 151 4.65 -9.13 -16.81
C ARG A 151 4.41 -7.62 -16.67
N ARG A 152 5.38 -6.78 -17.04
CA ARG A 152 5.23 -5.31 -17.04
C ARG A 152 4.19 -4.86 -18.07
N VAL A 153 4.20 -5.46 -19.26
CA VAL A 153 3.20 -5.16 -20.31
C VAL A 153 1.80 -5.60 -19.86
N GLU A 154 1.66 -6.80 -19.29
CA GLU A 154 0.39 -7.31 -18.76
C GLU A 154 -0.15 -6.37 -17.66
N ALA A 155 0.71 -5.95 -16.71
CA ALA A 155 0.33 -5.01 -15.67
C ALA A 155 -0.07 -3.63 -16.22
N ALA A 156 0.63 -3.12 -17.24
CA ALA A 156 0.25 -1.88 -17.91
C ALA A 156 -1.09 -2.00 -18.65
N GLY A 157 -1.38 -3.18 -19.22
CA GLY A 157 -2.68 -3.53 -19.78
C GLY A 157 -3.79 -3.50 -18.72
N MET A 158 -3.59 -4.25 -17.62
CA MET A 158 -4.54 -4.34 -16.50
C MET A 158 -4.84 -2.98 -15.86
N GLY A 159 -3.83 -2.12 -15.72
CA GLY A 159 -3.98 -0.79 -15.12
C GLY A 159 -4.46 0.30 -16.09
N ASP A 160 -4.78 -0.04 -17.34
CA ASP A 160 -5.19 0.91 -18.39
C ASP A 160 -4.23 2.10 -18.60
N PHE A 161 -2.92 1.85 -18.45
CA PHE A 161 -1.88 2.88 -18.65
C PHE A 161 -1.66 3.18 -20.14
N ILE A 162 -1.42 4.43 -20.51
CA ILE A 162 -0.80 4.70 -21.82
C ILE A 162 0.59 4.04 -21.85
N VAL A 163 0.93 3.31 -22.92
CA VAL A 163 2.19 2.56 -23.00
C VAL A 163 3.09 3.14 -24.07
N ALA A 164 4.27 3.65 -23.67
CA ALA A 164 5.31 4.07 -24.60
C ALA A 164 6.41 3.00 -24.68
N LEU A 165 6.52 2.32 -25.82
CA LEU A 165 7.49 1.26 -26.03
C LEU A 165 8.79 1.82 -26.59
N TYR A 166 9.88 1.51 -25.90
CA TYR A 166 11.25 1.79 -26.29
C TYR A 166 11.90 0.53 -26.85
N ASN A 167 12.87 0.71 -27.74
CA ASN A 167 13.61 -0.38 -28.36
C ASN A 167 12.69 -1.46 -28.97
N PRO A 168 11.59 -1.09 -29.66
CA PRO A 168 10.47 -1.99 -29.92
C PRO A 168 10.85 -3.15 -30.86
N ARG A 169 11.78 -2.91 -31.78
CA ARG A 169 12.25 -3.92 -32.73
C ARG A 169 13.71 -3.68 -33.12
N SER A 170 14.44 -4.75 -33.37
CA SER A 170 15.78 -4.73 -33.99
C SER A 170 15.93 -5.88 -34.98
N GLY A 171 17.07 -5.97 -35.67
CA GLY A 171 17.31 -7.08 -36.60
C GLY A 171 17.25 -8.47 -35.94
N LYS A 172 17.59 -8.58 -34.65
CA LYS A 172 17.51 -9.83 -33.88
C LYS A 172 16.22 -9.93 -33.04
N ARG A 173 15.65 -8.80 -32.60
CA ARG A 173 14.46 -8.71 -31.75
C ARG A 173 13.23 -8.38 -32.59
N THR A 174 12.55 -9.40 -33.07
CA THR A 174 11.36 -9.26 -33.94
C THR A 174 10.07 -9.78 -33.31
N ARG A 175 10.16 -10.63 -32.28
CA ARG A 175 9.00 -11.30 -31.66
C ARG A 175 8.37 -10.50 -30.53
N GLN A 176 9.16 -9.72 -29.81
CA GLN A 176 8.77 -9.03 -28.57
C GLN A 176 7.59 -8.08 -28.83
N ILE A 177 7.67 -7.26 -29.88
CA ILE A 177 6.57 -6.36 -30.26
C ILE A 177 5.27 -7.09 -30.60
N VAL A 178 5.37 -8.28 -31.22
CA VAL A 178 4.21 -9.11 -31.57
C VAL A 178 3.55 -9.67 -30.31
N GLU A 179 4.35 -10.20 -29.38
CA GLU A 179 3.83 -10.71 -28.12
C GLU A 179 3.29 -9.58 -27.22
N THR A 180 3.91 -8.40 -27.22
CA THR A 180 3.39 -7.20 -26.55
C THR A 180 2.01 -6.80 -27.09
N GLN A 181 1.82 -6.80 -28.41
CA GLN A 181 0.51 -6.53 -29.02
C GLN A 181 -0.53 -7.54 -28.55
N LYS A 182 -0.21 -8.85 -28.58
CA LYS A 182 -1.12 -9.92 -28.13
C LYS A 182 -1.52 -9.76 -26.66
N ILE A 183 -0.58 -9.40 -25.79
CA ILE A 183 -0.86 -9.17 -24.37
C ILE A 183 -1.83 -8.00 -24.20
N LEU A 184 -1.56 -6.87 -24.86
CA LEU A 184 -2.41 -5.68 -24.72
C LEU A 184 -3.81 -5.86 -25.32
N LEU A 185 -3.95 -6.67 -26.37
CA LEU A 185 -5.25 -7.03 -26.96
C LEU A 185 -6.16 -7.82 -26.01
N LYS A 186 -5.62 -8.42 -24.93
CA LYS A 186 -6.46 -9.03 -23.88
C LYS A 186 -7.22 -7.98 -23.05
N TYR A 187 -6.70 -6.75 -22.99
CA TYR A 187 -7.19 -5.69 -22.10
C TYR A 187 -7.79 -4.49 -22.85
N ARG A 188 -7.54 -4.38 -24.16
CA ARG A 188 -7.91 -3.22 -24.98
C ARG A 188 -8.50 -3.66 -26.30
N ALA A 189 -9.40 -2.84 -26.84
CA ALA A 189 -9.99 -3.08 -28.14
C ALA A 189 -8.95 -2.91 -29.26
N ALA A 190 -9.12 -3.66 -30.36
CA ALA A 190 -8.17 -3.65 -31.47
C ALA A 190 -8.08 -2.28 -32.17
N ASP A 191 -9.13 -1.47 -32.10
CA ASP A 191 -9.21 -0.10 -32.63
C ASP A 191 -8.55 0.96 -31.73
N THR A 192 -8.01 0.57 -30.57
CA THR A 192 -7.28 1.48 -29.67
C THR A 192 -6.19 2.22 -30.44
N PRO A 193 -6.14 3.57 -30.40
CA PRO A 193 -5.16 4.33 -31.18
C PRO A 193 -3.72 4.02 -30.80
N VAL A 194 -2.86 3.92 -31.82
CA VAL A 194 -1.41 3.73 -31.70
C VAL A 194 -0.68 4.74 -32.58
N GLY A 195 0.30 5.42 -32.01
CA GLY A 195 1.24 6.28 -32.72
C GLY A 195 2.59 5.61 -32.89
N LEU A 196 3.08 5.51 -34.13
CA LEU A 196 4.43 5.07 -34.47
C LEU A 196 5.24 6.28 -34.93
N VAL A 197 6.22 6.68 -34.11
CA VAL A 197 7.06 7.85 -34.42
C VAL A 197 8.49 7.39 -34.59
N LYS A 198 8.98 7.50 -35.83
CA LYS A 198 10.35 7.16 -36.21
C LYS A 198 11.17 8.43 -36.30
N SER A 199 12.36 8.44 -35.67
CA SER A 199 13.34 9.52 -35.77
C SER A 199 12.76 10.92 -35.47
N ALA A 200 11.99 11.05 -34.38
CA ALA A 200 11.38 12.31 -33.95
C ALA A 200 12.41 13.47 -33.94
N TYR A 201 12.03 14.60 -34.54
CA TYR A 201 12.84 15.81 -34.69
C TYR A 201 14.20 15.61 -35.37
N ARG A 202 14.31 14.63 -36.27
CA ARG A 202 15.49 14.41 -37.13
C ARG A 202 15.06 14.34 -38.59
N ASP A 203 16.02 14.38 -39.51
CA ASP A 203 15.76 14.46 -40.97
C ASP A 203 14.85 13.34 -41.52
N ARG A 204 14.89 12.15 -40.93
CA ARG A 204 14.07 10.99 -41.34
C ARG A 204 12.83 10.80 -40.47
N GLN A 205 12.28 11.88 -39.93
CA GLN A 205 11.07 11.84 -39.12
C GLN A 205 9.91 11.24 -39.92
N SER A 206 9.22 10.28 -39.32
CA SER A 206 7.97 9.72 -39.85
C SER A 206 7.00 9.51 -38.70
N VAL A 207 5.75 9.94 -38.89
CA VAL A 207 4.67 9.82 -37.90
C VAL A 207 3.55 9.05 -38.55
N ILE A 208 3.16 7.92 -37.96
CA ILE A 208 2.05 7.09 -38.42
C ILE A 208 1.06 6.96 -37.27
N LEU A 209 -0.21 7.27 -37.53
CA LEU A 209 -1.32 6.91 -36.67
C LEU A 209 -2.00 5.67 -37.23
N THR A 210 -2.19 4.69 -36.37
CA THR A 210 -2.75 3.38 -36.67
C THR A 210 -3.52 2.87 -35.44
N THR A 211 -3.89 1.60 -35.43
CA THR A 211 -4.62 0.96 -34.34
C THR A 211 -3.79 -0.15 -33.69
N LEU A 212 -4.20 -0.59 -32.50
CA LEU A 212 -3.53 -1.69 -31.80
C LEU A 212 -3.58 -2.99 -32.63
N GLY A 213 -4.63 -3.24 -33.39
CA GLY A 213 -4.75 -4.38 -34.29
C GLY A 213 -3.81 -4.32 -35.49
N GLU A 214 -3.62 -3.12 -36.06
CA GLU A 214 -2.93 -2.91 -37.35
C GLU A 214 -1.48 -2.44 -37.19
N MET A 215 -1.03 -2.10 -35.98
CA MET A 215 0.31 -1.52 -35.75
C MET A 215 1.48 -2.32 -36.33
N LEU A 216 1.32 -3.65 -36.45
CA LEU A 216 2.37 -4.54 -36.99
C LEU A 216 2.47 -4.54 -38.52
N GLU A 217 1.50 -3.94 -39.22
CA GLU A 217 1.51 -3.79 -40.67
C GLU A 217 2.46 -2.67 -41.15
N HIS A 218 2.95 -1.86 -40.21
CA HIS A 218 3.84 -0.74 -40.46
C HIS A 218 5.31 -1.04 -40.09
N ASP A 219 6.24 -0.26 -40.66
CA ASP A 219 7.67 -0.36 -40.34
C ASP A 219 7.96 0.14 -38.91
N ILE A 220 8.23 -0.80 -38.01
CA ILE A 220 8.70 -0.55 -36.65
C ILE A 220 10.17 -0.95 -36.58
N GLY A 221 11.06 0.02 -36.36
CA GLY A 221 12.50 -0.21 -36.26
C GLY A 221 13.10 0.24 -34.92
N MET A 222 14.43 0.23 -34.85
CA MET A 222 15.18 0.63 -33.65
C MET A 222 15.02 2.12 -33.31
N LEU A 223 14.77 2.97 -34.32
CA LEU A 223 14.58 4.42 -34.16
C LEU A 223 13.10 4.81 -34.02
N THR A 224 12.22 3.83 -33.79
CA THR A 224 10.78 4.05 -33.62
C THR A 224 10.42 3.98 -32.14
N THR A 225 9.62 4.93 -31.67
CA THR A 225 8.88 4.83 -30.40
C THR A 225 7.42 4.56 -30.74
N VAL A 226 6.83 3.59 -30.04
CA VAL A 226 5.41 3.23 -30.19
C VAL A 226 4.67 3.78 -28.99
N ILE A 227 3.63 4.57 -29.19
CA ILE A 227 2.74 5.07 -28.13
C ILE A 227 1.37 4.42 -28.32
N ILE A 228 0.95 3.61 -27.36
CA ILE A 228 -0.32 2.89 -27.35
C ILE A 228 -1.26 3.59 -26.37
N GLY A 229 -2.38 4.09 -26.86
CA GLY A 229 -3.39 4.76 -26.06
C GLY A 229 -4.04 3.83 -25.03
N ASN A 230 -4.66 4.40 -24.02
CA ASN A 230 -5.54 3.67 -23.10
C ASN A 230 -6.98 3.59 -23.63
N SER A 231 -7.89 3.00 -22.86
CA SER A 231 -9.31 2.80 -23.21
C SER A 231 -10.06 4.09 -23.59
N THR A 232 -9.61 5.24 -23.12
CA THR A 232 -10.26 6.55 -23.38
C THR A 232 -9.61 7.34 -24.52
N THR A 233 -8.52 6.82 -25.09
CA THR A 233 -7.76 7.53 -26.12
C THR A 233 -8.47 7.45 -27.46
N PHE A 234 -8.57 8.56 -28.16
CA PHE A 234 -9.23 8.64 -29.48
C PHE A 234 -8.39 9.48 -30.45
N VAL A 235 -8.74 9.41 -31.74
CA VAL A 235 -8.14 10.24 -32.79
C VAL A 235 -9.15 11.25 -33.29
N TYR A 236 -8.74 12.52 -33.37
CA TYR A 236 -9.52 13.60 -33.96
C TYR A 236 -8.61 14.46 -34.84
N ASP A 237 -9.00 14.65 -36.10
CA ASP A 237 -8.23 15.44 -37.08
C ASP A 237 -6.73 15.08 -37.14
N GLY A 238 -6.44 13.77 -37.18
CA GLY A 238 -5.06 13.27 -37.21
C GLY A 238 -4.27 13.55 -35.92
N LYS A 239 -4.94 13.87 -34.80
CA LYS A 239 -4.34 14.02 -33.48
C LYS A 239 -4.81 12.90 -32.56
N MET A 240 -3.87 12.25 -31.90
CA MET A 240 -4.14 11.28 -30.84
C MET A 240 -4.29 12.02 -29.52
N ILE A 241 -5.43 11.83 -28.86
CA ILE A 241 -5.84 12.60 -27.68
C ILE A 241 -6.30 11.63 -26.60
N THR A 242 -5.71 11.73 -25.41
CA THR A 242 -6.24 11.08 -24.21
C THR A 242 -6.87 12.14 -23.32
N PRO A 243 -8.19 12.10 -23.05
CA PRO A 243 -8.85 13.03 -22.15
C PRO A 243 -8.25 13.04 -20.75
N ARG A 244 -8.14 14.22 -20.13
CA ARG A 244 -7.72 14.37 -18.72
C ARG A 244 -8.87 14.05 -17.76
N GLY A 245 -10.10 13.98 -18.27
CA GLY A 245 -11.33 13.86 -17.48
C GLY A 245 -12.05 15.18 -17.23
N TYR A 246 -11.65 16.30 -17.86
CA TYR A 246 -12.33 17.60 -17.70
C TYR A 246 -13.84 17.53 -17.95
N GLN A 247 -14.27 16.73 -18.93
CA GLN A 247 -15.70 16.53 -19.27
C GLN A 247 -16.53 15.95 -18.12
N ARG A 248 -15.91 15.34 -17.10
CA ARG A 248 -16.62 14.90 -15.89
C ARG A 248 -17.17 16.06 -15.06
N LYS A 249 -16.62 17.27 -15.24
CA LYS A 249 -16.88 18.45 -14.42
C LYS A 249 -17.23 19.71 -15.21
N TYR A 250 -16.78 19.79 -16.46
CA TYR A 250 -16.85 21.00 -17.29
C TYR A 250 -17.52 20.71 -18.62
N THR A 251 -18.27 21.70 -19.12
CA THR A 251 -18.79 21.71 -20.49
C THR A 251 -17.84 22.53 -21.35
N LEU A 252 -17.06 21.87 -22.21
CA LEU A 252 -15.91 22.49 -22.89
C LEU A 252 -16.29 23.56 -23.92
N ASP A 253 -17.55 23.63 -24.35
CA ASP A 253 -18.09 24.59 -25.33
C ASP A 253 -18.77 25.81 -24.68
N ARG A 254 -18.73 25.94 -23.34
CA ARG A 254 -19.36 27.04 -22.61
C ARG A 254 -18.33 27.93 -21.90
N ALA A 255 -18.47 29.24 -22.06
CA ALA A 255 -17.66 30.21 -21.33
C ALA A 255 -18.01 30.21 -19.82
N GLU A 256 -19.31 30.14 -19.51
CA GLU A 256 -19.79 30.00 -18.14
C GLU A 256 -19.95 28.51 -17.77
N GLN A 257 -19.20 28.08 -16.76
CA GLN A 257 -19.25 26.72 -16.25
C GLN A 257 -20.36 26.59 -15.20
N PRO A 258 -21.10 25.47 -15.17
CA PRO A 258 -22.21 25.29 -14.23
C PRO A 258 -21.74 25.29 -12.76
N ILE A 259 -20.48 24.89 -12.52
CA ILE A 259 -19.88 24.86 -11.18
C ILE A 259 -19.00 26.09 -10.99
N ARG A 260 -19.34 26.92 -10.00
CA ARG A 260 -18.57 28.12 -9.63
C ARG A 260 -17.21 27.75 -9.07
N ALA A 261 -16.24 28.66 -9.16
CA ALA A 261 -14.85 28.39 -8.77
C ALA A 261 -14.71 27.87 -7.33
N ASN A 262 -15.45 28.45 -6.39
CA ASN A 262 -15.48 28.07 -4.98
C ASN A 262 -16.19 26.72 -4.71
N GLU A 263 -16.91 26.18 -5.68
CA GLU A 263 -17.67 24.92 -5.53
C GLU A 263 -16.99 23.73 -6.21
N ARG A 264 -15.92 23.98 -6.97
CA ARG A 264 -15.20 22.95 -7.72
C ARG A 264 -14.68 21.86 -6.79
N LEU A 265 -14.16 22.19 -5.61
CA LEU A 265 -13.53 21.23 -4.71
C LEU A 265 -14.51 20.57 -3.72
N LYS A 266 -15.82 20.80 -3.87
CA LYS A 266 -16.81 20.13 -3.03
C LYS A 266 -16.87 18.65 -3.39
N ALA A 267 -16.91 17.80 -2.36
CA ALA A 267 -16.91 16.35 -2.52
C ALA A 267 -18.02 15.86 -3.45
N GLU A 268 -19.22 16.44 -3.38
CA GLU A 268 -20.37 16.12 -4.22
C GLU A 268 -20.10 16.23 -5.73
N HIS A 269 -19.14 17.06 -6.15
CA HIS A 269 -18.74 17.25 -7.54
C HIS A 269 -17.60 16.34 -7.98
N GLU A 270 -17.09 15.47 -7.09
CA GLU A 270 -15.97 14.56 -7.33
C GLU A 270 -16.29 13.12 -6.84
N PRO A 271 -17.38 12.50 -7.32
CA PRO A 271 -17.80 11.15 -6.88
C PRO A 271 -16.76 10.05 -7.15
N TRP A 272 -15.83 10.30 -8.08
CA TRP A 272 -14.72 9.41 -8.40
C TRP A 272 -13.52 9.53 -7.45
N ALA A 273 -13.49 10.54 -6.58
CA ALA A 273 -12.43 10.70 -5.59
C ALA A 273 -12.60 9.71 -4.44
N LEU A 274 -11.57 9.56 -3.60
CA LEU A 274 -11.57 8.58 -2.49
C LEU A 274 -12.71 8.77 -1.49
N HIS A 275 -13.17 10.00 -1.31
CA HIS A 275 -14.32 10.31 -0.46
C HIS A 275 -15.67 9.91 -1.08
N GLY A 276 -15.69 9.38 -2.31
CA GLY A 276 -16.87 8.80 -2.96
C GLY A 276 -18.03 9.78 -3.15
N GLY A 277 -17.75 11.06 -3.35
CA GLY A 277 -18.80 12.08 -3.45
C GLY A 277 -19.32 12.62 -2.13
N VAL A 278 -18.84 12.10 -0.99
CA VAL A 278 -19.35 12.45 0.34
C VAL A 278 -18.33 13.34 1.05
N THR A 279 -18.78 14.51 1.53
CA THR A 279 -17.96 15.31 2.44
C THR A 279 -17.75 14.53 3.73
N GLU A 280 -16.49 14.18 4.02
CA GLU A 280 -16.11 13.67 5.34
C GLU A 280 -16.56 14.70 6.38
N ARG A 281 -17.50 14.31 7.25
CA ARG A 281 -17.83 15.15 8.41
C ARG A 281 -16.57 15.23 9.26
N PRO A 282 -16.10 16.45 9.60
CA PRO A 282 -14.97 16.57 10.50
C PRO A 282 -15.36 15.89 11.81
N THR A 283 -14.66 14.80 12.15
CA THR A 283 -14.74 14.25 13.49
C THR A 283 -14.20 15.31 14.42
N GLY A 284 -15.08 15.87 15.26
CA GLY A 284 -14.83 17.02 16.12
C GLY A 284 -13.45 16.99 16.77
N GLY A 285 -12.69 18.03 16.48
CA GLY A 285 -11.38 18.33 17.03
C GLY A 285 -11.10 19.77 16.65
N ASP A 286 -11.09 20.62 17.68
CA ASP A 286 -11.03 22.08 17.65
C ASP A 286 -10.14 22.64 16.54
N SER A 287 -10.73 23.36 15.60
CA SER A 287 -9.99 24.20 14.66
C SER A 287 -10.06 25.62 15.16
N GLY A 288 -9.01 26.05 15.86
CA GLY A 288 -8.65 27.46 15.92
C GLY A 288 -8.62 28.00 14.50
N SER A 289 -9.46 28.99 14.24
CA SER A 289 -9.52 29.70 12.98
C SER A 289 -8.16 30.33 12.68
N VAL A 290 -7.46 29.83 11.67
CA VAL A 290 -6.40 30.61 11.02
C VAL A 290 -7.10 31.50 9.99
N THR A 291 -7.36 32.73 10.39
CA THR A 291 -7.68 33.83 9.49
C THR A 291 -6.42 34.18 8.69
N LEU A 292 -6.50 34.04 7.36
CA LEU A 292 -5.59 34.75 6.46
C LEU A 292 -6.00 36.23 6.45
N PRO A 293 -5.06 37.19 6.54
CA PRO A 293 -5.39 38.59 6.40
C PRO A 293 -5.65 38.91 4.93
N ASP A 294 -6.91 39.21 4.60
CA ASP A 294 -7.26 39.99 3.42
C ASP A 294 -7.27 41.48 3.82
N ASP A 295 -6.15 42.15 3.55
CA ASP A 295 -6.16 43.59 3.34
C ASP A 295 -6.82 43.87 1.99
N ALA A 296 -8.10 44.23 2.00
CA ALA A 296 -8.63 45.30 1.15
C ALA A 296 -10.11 45.60 1.43
N ASN A 297 -10.34 46.88 1.73
CA ASN A 297 -11.59 47.64 1.58
C ASN A 297 -12.71 47.52 2.65
N THR A 298 -12.55 48.39 3.64
CA THR A 298 -13.46 49.52 3.94
C THR A 298 -14.93 49.25 4.29
N ALA A 299 -15.18 49.41 5.60
CA ALA A 299 -16.01 50.48 6.20
C ALA A 299 -17.54 50.33 6.26
N ALA A 300 -18.01 50.56 7.50
CA ALA A 300 -19.35 51.00 7.94
C ALA A 300 -20.49 49.97 7.76
N GLU A 301 -21.38 49.72 8.71
CA GLU A 301 -21.95 50.61 9.73
C GLU A 301 -22.73 49.79 10.78
N THR A 302 -23.05 50.46 11.87
CA THR A 302 -23.39 50.01 13.22
C THR A 302 -24.91 49.80 13.44
N LEU A 303 -25.26 49.19 14.60
CA LEU A 303 -26.54 49.25 15.37
C LEU A 303 -27.62 48.21 15.02
N ALA A 304 -28.40 47.63 15.93
CA ALA A 304 -28.50 47.62 17.40
C ALA A 304 -29.61 46.58 17.79
N GLU A 305 -29.52 46.04 19.02
CA GLU A 305 -30.59 45.76 20.01
C GLU A 305 -31.92 45.10 19.53
N THR A 306 -32.54 44.12 20.20
CA THR A 306 -32.98 44.15 21.61
C THR A 306 -33.63 42.80 22.00
N GLN A 307 -33.65 42.55 23.30
CA GLN A 307 -34.21 41.42 24.08
C GLN A 307 -35.75 41.32 24.13
N ARG A 308 -36.25 40.12 24.55
CA ARG A 308 -37.29 39.81 25.59
C ARG A 308 -38.15 38.59 25.17
N SER A 309 -38.01 37.41 25.81
CA SER A 309 -38.65 36.88 27.05
C SER A 309 -40.12 36.42 26.93
N GLU A 310 -40.30 35.12 27.20
CA GLU A 310 -41.47 34.24 27.50
C GLU A 310 -42.57 34.84 28.44
N PRO A 311 -43.80 34.24 28.65
CA PRO A 311 -44.02 32.83 29.11
C PRO A 311 -45.40 32.10 28.88
N GLU A 312 -45.43 30.80 29.29
CA GLU A 312 -46.54 29.94 29.86
C GLU A 312 -47.87 29.75 29.07
N GLN A 313 -48.70 28.70 29.17
CA GLN A 313 -48.95 27.57 30.09
C GLN A 313 -49.89 26.51 29.42
N ASP A 314 -50.09 25.37 30.09
CA ASP A 314 -51.27 24.47 30.16
C ASP A 314 -51.13 23.00 29.73
N GLY A 315 -51.52 22.12 30.65
CA GLY A 315 -51.61 20.67 30.53
C GLY A 315 -53.03 20.13 30.73
N ALA A 316 -53.20 18.82 30.57
CA ALA A 316 -54.26 18.03 31.19
C ALA A 316 -53.98 16.52 31.07
N SER A 317 -54.30 15.78 32.13
CA SER A 317 -54.17 14.33 32.33
C SER A 317 -55.54 13.71 32.63
N VAL A 318 -55.74 12.42 32.33
CA VAL A 318 -56.72 11.46 32.92
C VAL A 318 -56.17 10.05 32.61
N VAL A 319 -55.67 9.17 33.50
CA VAL A 319 -56.16 8.40 34.69
C VAL A 319 -57.06 7.19 34.39
N SER A 320 -56.58 5.97 34.72
CA SER A 320 -57.22 4.88 35.51
C SER A 320 -56.43 3.56 35.34
N GLY A 321 -55.75 2.97 36.35
CA GLY A 321 -56.29 2.08 37.41
C GLY A 321 -56.25 0.60 36.92
N VAL A 322 -55.76 -0.44 37.61
CA VAL A 322 -55.72 -0.80 39.03
C VAL A 322 -54.64 -1.90 39.28
N CYS A 323 -54.14 -1.94 40.52
CA CYS A 323 -53.14 -2.82 41.12
C CYS A 323 -53.61 -4.25 41.43
N GLU A 324 -52.65 -5.18 41.59
CA GLU A 324 -52.44 -5.98 42.81
C GLU A 324 -51.11 -6.77 42.67
N GLY A 325 -50.33 -6.83 43.74
CA GLY A 325 -49.01 -7.48 43.77
C GLY A 325 -48.94 -8.59 44.81
N GLU A 326 -47.90 -9.42 44.72
CA GLU A 326 -47.18 -9.99 45.87
C GLU A 326 -45.83 -10.61 45.44
N ASP A 327 -44.84 -10.45 46.31
CA ASP A 327 -43.41 -10.78 46.21
C ASP A 327 -43.10 -12.29 46.06
N VAL A 328 -42.07 -12.64 45.26
CA VAL A 328 -41.11 -13.71 45.61
C VAL A 328 -39.70 -13.42 45.06
N LEU A 329 -38.72 -13.53 45.96
CA LEU A 329 -37.27 -13.46 45.76
C LEU A 329 -36.67 -14.39 44.67
N ARG A 330 -35.61 -13.87 44.03
CA ARG A 330 -34.38 -14.55 43.52
C ARG A 330 -34.53 -15.72 42.53
N THR A 331 -34.05 -15.51 41.31
CA THR A 331 -33.00 -16.33 40.67
C THR A 331 -32.42 -15.58 39.46
N ALA A 332 -31.10 -15.71 39.25
CA ALA A 332 -30.39 -15.13 38.10
C ALA A 332 -30.98 -15.63 36.76
N PRO A 333 -31.01 -14.82 35.69
CA PRO A 333 -31.47 -15.32 34.40
C PRO A 333 -30.49 -16.39 33.91
N ALA A 334 -31.04 -17.58 33.68
CA ALA A 334 -30.37 -18.70 33.03
C ALA A 334 -29.86 -18.31 31.62
N LYS A 335 -28.79 -18.98 31.20
CA LYS A 335 -28.16 -18.92 29.87
C LYS A 335 -29.12 -18.47 28.78
N SER A 336 -28.77 -17.39 28.08
CA SER A 336 -29.50 -16.92 26.90
C SER A 336 -29.72 -18.07 25.92
N ALA A 337 -30.98 -18.48 25.75
CA ALA A 337 -31.38 -19.49 24.78
C ALA A 337 -30.98 -19.06 23.38
N GLN A 338 -30.45 -19.97 22.57
CA GLN A 338 -30.10 -19.63 21.20
C GLN A 338 -31.37 -19.26 20.41
N PRO A 339 -31.29 -18.35 19.42
CA PRO A 339 -32.45 -17.94 18.62
C PRO A 339 -33.22 -19.12 18.00
N LEU A 340 -32.53 -20.23 17.73
CA LEU A 340 -33.12 -21.47 17.22
C LEU A 340 -34.04 -22.15 18.24
N ASP A 341 -33.69 -22.16 19.52
CA ASP A 341 -34.48 -22.80 20.57
C ASP A 341 -35.80 -22.05 20.81
N LEU A 342 -35.74 -20.71 20.77
CA LEU A 342 -36.91 -19.84 20.85
C LEU A 342 -37.82 -20.02 19.63
N ALA A 343 -37.23 -20.14 18.44
CA ALA A 343 -37.97 -20.40 17.20
C ALA A 343 -38.67 -21.76 17.22
N LEU A 344 -37.99 -22.82 17.69
CA LEU A 344 -38.57 -24.16 17.82
C LEU A 344 -39.68 -24.21 18.88
N GLN A 345 -39.51 -23.53 20.02
CA GLN A 345 -40.58 -23.39 21.01
C GLN A 345 -41.81 -22.67 20.43
N ALA A 346 -41.62 -21.59 19.67
CA ALA A 346 -42.73 -20.89 19.03
C ALA A 346 -43.47 -21.77 18.02
N VAL A 347 -42.74 -22.56 17.21
CA VAL A 347 -43.33 -23.52 16.26
C VAL A 347 -44.08 -24.64 16.98
N GLN A 348 -43.55 -25.14 18.10
CA GLN A 348 -44.21 -26.14 18.95
C GLN A 348 -45.54 -25.62 19.51
N MET A 349 -45.56 -24.39 20.04
CA MET A 349 -46.77 -23.76 20.57
C MET A 349 -47.83 -23.52 19.49
N LEU A 350 -47.42 -23.24 18.25
CA LEU A 350 -48.32 -23.09 17.11
C LEU A 350 -48.86 -24.43 16.58
N ALA A 351 -48.07 -25.50 16.68
CA ALA A 351 -48.50 -26.85 16.35
C ALA A 351 -49.53 -27.39 17.37
N GLU A 352 -49.34 -27.13 18.67
CA GLU A 352 -50.29 -27.50 19.73
C GLU A 352 -51.65 -26.79 19.61
N ARG A 353 -51.65 -25.58 19.03
CA ARG A 353 -52.87 -24.81 18.72
C ARG A 353 -53.52 -25.20 17.39
N GLY A 354 -53.01 -26.23 16.70
CA GLY A 354 -53.56 -26.73 15.44
C GLY A 354 -53.39 -25.80 14.24
N VAL A 355 -52.55 -24.77 14.36
CA VAL A 355 -52.30 -23.78 13.29
C VAL A 355 -51.28 -24.32 12.26
N VAL A 356 -50.40 -25.24 12.67
CA VAL A 356 -49.32 -25.81 11.85
C VAL A 356 -49.30 -27.33 11.98
N SER A 357 -49.08 -28.05 10.87
CA SER A 357 -48.98 -29.51 10.86
C SER A 357 -47.78 -30.01 11.69
N SER A 358 -47.98 -31.08 12.48
CA SER A 358 -46.95 -31.71 13.32
C SER A 358 -45.72 -32.23 12.58
N LYS A 359 -45.74 -32.29 11.24
CA LYS A 359 -44.55 -32.57 10.42
C LYS A 359 -43.51 -31.43 10.45
N ALA A 360 -43.89 -30.21 10.81
CA ALA A 360 -42.96 -29.08 10.93
C ALA A 360 -42.14 -29.07 12.24
N VAL A 361 -42.42 -30.02 13.16
CA VAL A 361 -41.80 -30.10 14.50
C VAL A 361 -40.67 -31.15 14.56
N GLN A 362 -40.43 -31.89 13.48
CA GLN A 362 -39.27 -32.79 13.44
C GLN A 362 -37.99 -31.95 13.36
N GLN A 363 -37.14 -32.06 14.39
CA GLN A 363 -35.75 -31.63 14.30
C GLN A 363 -35.18 -32.19 13.00
N PRO A 364 -34.49 -31.39 12.18
CA PRO A 364 -33.80 -31.93 11.03
C PRO A 364 -32.81 -32.95 11.60
N THR A 365 -33.05 -34.23 11.32
CA THR A 365 -32.02 -35.25 11.48
C THR A 365 -30.92 -34.83 10.51
N LEU A 366 -29.88 -34.18 11.03
CA LEU A 366 -28.67 -33.89 10.27
C LEU A 366 -28.17 -35.23 9.75
N ASN A 367 -28.43 -35.48 8.47
CA ASN A 367 -27.76 -36.53 7.74
C ASN A 367 -26.25 -36.27 7.90
N PRO A 368 -25.44 -37.24 8.34
CA PRO A 368 -23.98 -37.06 8.44
C PRO A 368 -23.33 -36.66 7.10
N PHE A 369 -24.06 -36.83 5.99
CA PHE A 369 -23.62 -36.53 4.63
C PHE A 369 -24.01 -35.13 4.12
N ASP A 370 -24.84 -34.38 4.86
CA ASP A 370 -25.35 -33.05 4.45
C ASP A 370 -24.67 -31.88 5.18
N ALA A 371 -23.44 -32.05 5.69
CA ALA A 371 -22.63 -30.92 6.11
C ALA A 371 -22.33 -30.06 4.86
N MET A 372 -23.07 -28.94 4.72
CA MET A 372 -22.72 -27.91 3.76
C MET A 372 -21.27 -27.50 4.01
N PRO A 373 -20.43 -27.46 2.98
CA PRO A 373 -19.03 -27.12 3.18
C PRO A 373 -18.93 -25.71 3.75
N ALA A 374 -18.31 -25.57 4.92
CA ALA A 374 -18.09 -24.31 5.59
C ALA A 374 -16.70 -23.78 5.24
N ILE A 375 -16.56 -22.46 5.18
CA ILE A 375 -15.26 -21.82 5.03
C ILE A 375 -14.58 -21.89 6.41
N LEU A 376 -13.53 -22.69 6.51
CA LEU A 376 -12.62 -22.72 7.65
C LEU A 376 -11.59 -21.60 7.47
N GLU A 377 -11.50 -20.72 8.46
CA GLU A 377 -10.43 -19.74 8.55
C GLU A 377 -9.62 -19.99 9.83
N ILE A 378 -8.33 -20.32 9.69
CA ILE A 378 -7.45 -20.59 10.82
C ILE A 378 -6.09 -19.91 10.66
N ALA A 379 -5.56 -19.40 11.78
CA ALA A 379 -4.21 -18.87 11.85
C ALA A 379 -3.22 -20.03 12.09
N VAL A 380 -2.16 -20.06 11.28
CA VAL A 380 -1.13 -21.11 11.28
C VAL A 380 0.24 -20.47 11.42
N SER A 381 1.05 -20.93 12.38
CA SER A 381 2.42 -20.45 12.57
C SER A 381 3.40 -21.58 12.93
N PRO A 382 4.70 -21.45 12.60
CA PRO A 382 5.72 -22.43 12.99
C PRO A 382 6.19 -22.32 14.44
N GLY A 383 5.64 -21.38 15.20
CA GLY A 383 5.95 -21.10 16.61
C GLY A 383 5.59 -19.67 17.00
N VAL A 384 5.69 -19.33 18.28
CA VAL A 384 5.37 -17.98 18.80
C VAL A 384 6.44 -16.96 18.40
N GLY A 385 7.73 -17.33 18.56
CA GLY A 385 8.90 -16.52 18.16
C GLY A 385 9.69 -17.08 16.97
N ASN A 386 9.16 -18.10 16.30
CA ASN A 386 9.77 -18.75 15.15
C ASN A 386 9.02 -18.37 13.85
N LYS A 387 9.76 -18.01 12.80
CA LYS A 387 9.22 -17.70 11.46
C LYS A 387 9.63 -18.68 10.37
N LYS A 388 10.37 -19.73 10.73
CA LYS A 388 10.91 -20.69 9.76
C LYS A 388 9.98 -21.88 9.68
N LEU A 389 9.35 -22.04 8.52
CA LEU A 389 8.68 -23.27 8.12
C LEU A 389 9.71 -24.22 7.51
N ASN A 390 9.73 -25.47 7.95
CA ASN A 390 10.50 -26.51 7.26
C ASN A 390 9.72 -27.07 6.06
N ALA A 391 10.39 -27.84 5.21
CA ALA A 391 9.78 -28.39 3.99
C ALA A 391 8.54 -29.26 4.27
N ARG A 392 8.56 -30.05 5.34
CA ARG A 392 7.42 -30.89 5.75
C ARG A 392 6.22 -30.05 6.16
N GLN A 393 6.44 -29.02 6.97
CA GLN A 393 5.40 -28.08 7.40
C GLN A 393 4.79 -27.31 6.23
N LEU A 394 5.62 -26.84 5.29
CA LEU A 394 5.15 -26.12 4.12
C LEU A 394 4.35 -27.02 3.17
N ALA A 395 4.82 -28.26 2.95
CA ALA A 395 4.09 -29.24 2.13
C ALA A 395 2.71 -29.55 2.73
N THR A 396 2.64 -29.83 4.04
CA THR A 396 1.37 -30.10 4.72
C THR A 396 0.42 -28.89 4.71
N LEU A 397 0.96 -27.67 4.77
CA LEU A 397 0.16 -26.45 4.63
C LEU A 397 -0.45 -26.30 3.22
N ILE A 398 0.33 -26.61 2.18
CA ILE A 398 -0.15 -26.60 0.78
C ILE A 398 -1.19 -27.69 0.56
N GLU A 399 -0.95 -28.90 1.07
CA GLU A 399 -1.91 -30.01 1.02
C GLU A 399 -3.22 -29.66 1.73
N ALA A 400 -3.14 -29.02 2.89
CA ALA A 400 -4.30 -28.56 3.65
C ALA A 400 -5.09 -27.46 2.93
N ALA A 401 -4.42 -26.60 2.15
CA ALA A 401 -5.07 -25.58 1.34
C ALA A 401 -5.80 -26.17 0.12
N GLY A 402 -5.19 -27.14 -0.55
CA GLY A 402 -5.71 -27.67 -1.82
C GLY A 402 -5.61 -26.65 -2.96
N GLU A 403 -6.29 -26.93 -4.09
CA GLU A 403 -6.24 -26.06 -5.29
C GLU A 403 -7.08 -24.79 -5.14
N ASP A 404 -8.17 -24.85 -4.34
CA ASP A 404 -9.15 -23.78 -4.17
C ASP A 404 -8.99 -23.00 -2.85
N GLY A 405 -8.03 -23.39 -1.99
CA GLY A 405 -7.78 -22.73 -0.71
C GLY A 405 -6.85 -21.54 -0.81
N GLU A 406 -7.01 -20.56 0.08
CA GLU A 406 -6.16 -19.38 0.15
C GLU A 406 -5.16 -19.49 1.29
N ILE A 407 -3.92 -19.08 1.01
CA ILE A 407 -2.84 -18.94 1.98
C ILE A 407 -2.42 -17.46 1.98
N GLU A 408 -2.77 -16.74 3.03
CA GLU A 408 -2.47 -15.31 3.18
C GLU A 408 -1.41 -15.10 4.28
N TYR A 409 -0.28 -14.47 3.95
CA TYR A 409 0.69 -14.05 4.97
C TYR A 409 0.28 -12.71 5.56
N THR A 410 -0.03 -12.70 6.86
CA THR A 410 -0.65 -11.54 7.51
C THR A 410 0.39 -10.58 8.11
N PRO A 411 0.06 -9.28 8.28
CA PRO A 411 0.87 -8.33 9.07
C PRO A 411 1.04 -8.72 10.56
N HIS A 412 0.31 -9.75 11.02
CA HIS A 412 0.31 -10.25 12.38
C HIS A 412 1.24 -11.46 12.58
N HIS A 413 2.09 -11.77 11.58
CA HIS A 413 3.16 -12.77 11.63
C HIS A 413 2.66 -14.24 11.77
N TYR A 414 1.44 -14.51 11.30
CA TYR A 414 0.94 -15.86 11.05
C TYR A 414 0.44 -15.98 9.61
N VAL A 415 0.33 -17.20 9.14
CA VAL A 415 -0.30 -17.54 7.87
C VAL A 415 -1.78 -17.80 8.12
N LEU A 416 -2.65 -17.07 7.45
CA LEU A 416 -4.08 -17.32 7.45
C LEU A 416 -4.40 -18.33 6.36
N LEU A 417 -4.96 -19.47 6.76
CA LEU A 417 -5.43 -20.51 5.85
C LEU A 417 -6.97 -20.41 5.76
N ARG A 418 -7.48 -20.17 4.54
CA ARG A 418 -8.92 -20.18 4.25
C ARG A 418 -9.24 -21.35 3.31
N VAL A 419 -10.06 -22.30 3.77
CA VAL A 419 -10.37 -23.51 3.00
C VAL A 419 -11.84 -23.86 3.15
N THR A 420 -12.47 -24.21 2.03
CA THR A 420 -13.84 -24.74 2.02
C THR A 420 -13.79 -26.23 2.37
N THR A 421 -14.28 -26.62 3.55
CA THR A 421 -14.17 -28.01 4.03
C THR A 421 -15.43 -28.48 4.76
N LYS A 422 -15.63 -29.80 4.77
CA LYS A 422 -16.63 -30.48 5.60
C LYS A 422 -16.05 -30.99 6.93
N GLU A 423 -14.72 -31.05 7.04
CA GLU A 423 -14.01 -31.69 8.15
C GLU A 423 -12.92 -30.73 8.71
N PRO A 424 -13.30 -29.61 9.33
CA PRO A 424 -12.36 -28.59 9.78
C PRO A 424 -11.40 -29.07 10.88
N GLU A 425 -11.85 -29.96 11.75
CA GLU A 425 -11.03 -30.54 12.82
C GLU A 425 -9.88 -31.39 12.27
N GLN A 426 -10.09 -32.07 11.14
CA GLN A 426 -9.07 -32.91 10.51
C GLN A 426 -7.94 -32.07 9.93
N ILE A 427 -8.26 -30.94 9.28
CA ILE A 427 -7.28 -30.00 8.75
C ILE A 427 -6.43 -29.43 9.91
N ALA A 428 -7.07 -29.00 11.00
CA ALA A 428 -6.35 -28.50 12.16
C ALA A 428 -5.42 -29.57 12.77
N ALA A 429 -5.91 -30.81 12.93
CA ALA A 429 -5.12 -31.92 13.47
C ALA A 429 -3.92 -32.28 12.56
N GLN A 430 -4.10 -32.26 11.24
CA GLN A 430 -3.02 -32.53 10.27
C GLN A 430 -1.89 -31.50 10.38
N LEU A 431 -2.24 -30.21 10.47
CA LEU A 431 -1.27 -29.13 10.64
C LEU A 431 -0.55 -29.21 11.99
N GLN A 432 -1.28 -29.50 13.08
CA GLN A 432 -0.69 -29.70 14.41
C GLN A 432 0.26 -30.91 14.45
N ALA A 433 -0.03 -31.98 13.71
CA ALA A 433 0.80 -33.19 13.67
C ALA A 433 2.21 -32.95 13.10
N VAL A 434 2.40 -31.89 12.30
CA VAL A 434 3.72 -31.46 11.80
C VAL A 434 4.36 -30.35 12.65
N GLY A 435 3.80 -30.09 13.83
CA GLY A 435 4.30 -29.12 14.79
C GLY A 435 3.99 -27.66 14.44
N LEU A 436 2.95 -27.41 13.65
CA LEU A 436 2.41 -26.06 13.46
C LEU A 436 1.47 -25.70 14.60
N LEU A 437 1.53 -24.45 15.06
CA LEU A 437 0.51 -23.88 15.92
C LEU A 437 -0.69 -23.52 15.05
N VAL A 438 -1.87 -24.01 15.43
CA VAL A 438 -3.14 -23.76 14.75
C VAL A 438 -4.09 -23.10 15.72
N GLN A 439 -4.68 -21.98 15.30
CA GLN A 439 -5.45 -21.11 16.17
C GLN A 439 -6.71 -20.59 15.49
N PRO A 440 -7.80 -20.41 16.26
CA PRO A 440 -8.98 -19.72 15.76
C PRO A 440 -8.65 -18.23 15.52
N ILE A 441 -9.39 -17.62 14.60
CA ILE A 441 -9.36 -16.17 14.36
C ILE A 441 -10.68 -15.52 14.80
N GLY A 442 -10.70 -14.19 14.90
CA GLY A 442 -11.86 -13.44 15.39
C GLY A 442 -11.64 -12.93 16.80
N ASP A 443 -12.69 -12.90 17.62
CA ASP A 443 -12.69 -12.30 18.96
C ASP A 443 -12.03 -13.21 20.02
N VAL A 444 -10.75 -13.47 19.79
CA VAL A 444 -9.87 -14.29 20.63
C VAL A 444 -8.58 -13.53 20.97
N VAL A 445 -7.85 -14.02 21.97
CA VAL A 445 -6.51 -13.54 22.31
C VAL A 445 -5.49 -14.07 21.29
N GLN A 446 -4.75 -13.15 20.67
CA GLN A 446 -3.66 -13.44 19.75
C GLN A 446 -2.34 -12.96 20.34
N ILE A 447 -1.28 -13.77 20.23
CA ILE A 447 0.05 -13.40 20.71
C ILE A 447 1.01 -13.30 19.53
N LYS A 448 1.69 -12.17 19.46
CA LYS A 448 2.72 -11.86 18.47
C LYS A 448 4.04 -11.67 19.23
N ALA A 449 5.08 -12.42 18.88
CA ALA A 449 6.41 -12.25 19.47
C ALA A 449 7.48 -11.88 18.44
N CYS A 450 8.65 -11.44 18.93
CA CYS A 450 9.79 -11.08 18.09
C CYS A 450 10.19 -12.21 17.13
N ASP A 451 10.10 -11.98 15.82
CA ASP A 451 10.40 -12.96 14.77
C ASP A 451 11.48 -12.48 13.76
N PHE A 452 11.91 -11.22 13.82
CA PHE A 452 12.80 -10.63 12.80
C PHE A 452 14.30 -10.90 13.04
N CYS A 453 14.82 -10.77 14.27
CA CYS A 453 16.26 -10.93 14.60
C CYS A 453 16.61 -12.33 15.15
N ASN A 454 17.90 -12.69 15.17
CA ASN A 454 18.41 -13.90 15.84
C ASN A 454 19.11 -13.57 17.19
N GLY A 455 19.13 -12.30 17.62
CA GLY A 455 19.83 -11.81 18.80
C GLY A 455 18.91 -11.55 20.00
N GLU A 456 19.43 -11.84 21.20
CA GLU A 456 18.82 -11.69 22.54
C GLU A 456 17.46 -12.38 22.75
N LYS A 457 17.32 -13.63 22.27
CA LYS A 457 16.06 -14.39 22.31
C LYS A 457 15.99 -15.52 23.34
N SER A 458 17.11 -15.98 23.90
CA SER A 458 17.10 -17.25 24.64
C SER A 458 16.42 -17.20 26.01
N GLN A 459 16.43 -16.06 26.69
CA GLN A 459 15.97 -15.97 28.09
C GLN A 459 14.50 -15.57 28.26
N SER A 460 13.83 -15.08 27.19
CA SER A 460 12.46 -14.55 27.26
C SER A 460 11.45 -15.32 26.39
N ILE A 461 11.92 -16.20 25.50
CA ILE A 461 11.05 -17.06 24.68
C ILE A 461 10.20 -18.03 25.51
N PRO A 462 10.73 -18.71 26.55
CA PRO A 462 9.92 -19.65 27.33
C PRO A 462 8.65 -19.04 27.92
N GLU A 463 8.72 -17.77 28.32
CA GLU A 463 7.59 -17.02 28.87
C GLU A 463 6.58 -16.67 27.77
N ALA A 464 7.04 -16.29 26.58
CA ALA A 464 6.15 -16.08 25.43
C ALA A 464 5.41 -17.37 25.03
N ASP A 465 6.12 -18.51 25.03
CA ASP A 465 5.55 -19.82 24.73
C ASP A 465 4.54 -20.26 25.83
N GLU A 466 4.82 -19.98 27.10
CA GLU A 466 3.91 -20.31 28.21
C GLU A 466 2.65 -19.42 28.20
N ILE A 467 2.78 -18.12 27.91
CA ILE A 467 1.63 -17.21 27.73
C ILE A 467 0.78 -17.68 26.53
N ALA A 468 1.42 -18.05 25.43
CA ALA A 468 0.76 -18.63 24.26
C ALA A 468 -0.01 -19.90 24.60
N LYS A 469 0.65 -20.84 25.28
CA LYS A 469 0.05 -22.11 25.69
C LYS A 469 -1.16 -21.93 26.60
N ARG A 470 -1.16 -20.94 27.50
CA ARG A 470 -2.27 -20.73 28.45
C ARG A 470 -3.42 -19.89 27.88
N PHE A 471 -3.12 -18.89 27.06
CA PHE A 471 -4.09 -17.83 26.75
C PHE A 471 -4.38 -17.66 25.27
N GLN A 472 -3.56 -18.20 24.36
CA GLN A 472 -3.80 -18.03 22.92
C GLN A 472 -5.10 -18.72 22.50
N GLY A 473 -5.92 -18.05 21.69
CA GLY A 473 -7.23 -18.54 21.27
C GLY A 473 -8.32 -18.43 22.34
N LEU A 474 -8.03 -17.86 23.51
CA LEU A 474 -9.04 -17.61 24.54
C LEU A 474 -10.08 -16.62 24.02
N ALA A 475 -11.36 -17.00 24.04
CA ALA A 475 -12.47 -16.12 23.66
C ALA A 475 -12.58 -14.91 24.61
N VAL A 476 -12.66 -13.72 24.01
CA VAL A 476 -12.73 -12.41 24.68
C VAL A 476 -13.79 -11.54 24.01
N PRO A 477 -14.26 -10.44 24.63
CA PRO A 477 -15.35 -9.64 24.09
C PRO A 477 -15.07 -9.01 22.71
N LYS A 478 -13.79 -8.72 22.43
CA LYS A 478 -13.27 -8.34 21.13
C LYS A 478 -11.83 -8.83 20.98
N GLU A 479 -11.39 -9.12 19.77
CA GLU A 479 -10.00 -9.52 19.47
C GLU A 479 -9.00 -8.63 20.22
N LEU A 480 -8.11 -9.29 20.98
CA LEU A 480 -7.07 -8.69 21.82
C LEU A 480 -5.70 -9.20 21.39
N LYS A 481 -4.78 -8.27 21.11
CA LYS A 481 -3.43 -8.58 20.66
C LYS A 481 -2.41 -8.36 21.78
N ILE A 482 -1.60 -9.39 22.02
CA ILE A 482 -0.47 -9.36 22.96
C ILE A 482 0.83 -9.26 22.15
N GLY A 483 1.53 -8.14 22.27
CA GLY A 483 2.85 -7.92 21.68
C GLY A 483 3.97 -8.27 22.66
N PHE A 484 4.70 -9.35 22.41
CA PHE A 484 5.85 -9.78 23.21
C PHE A 484 7.18 -9.41 22.53
N ALA A 485 7.95 -8.52 23.14
CA ALA A 485 9.30 -8.17 22.69
C ALA A 485 10.36 -8.84 23.55
N GLY A 486 11.22 -9.65 22.91
CA GLY A 486 12.32 -10.34 23.58
C GLY A 486 13.49 -9.43 23.98
N CYS A 487 13.49 -8.14 23.61
CA CYS A 487 14.49 -7.16 24.01
C CYS A 487 13.87 -5.74 24.03
N ALA A 488 14.61 -4.79 24.61
CA ALA A 488 14.16 -3.40 24.78
C ALA A 488 13.93 -2.64 23.46
N MET A 489 14.46 -3.13 22.34
CA MET A 489 14.33 -2.45 21.05
C MET A 489 12.91 -2.47 20.47
N ALA A 490 12.06 -3.43 20.89
CA ALA A 490 10.66 -3.52 20.49
C ALA A 490 10.39 -3.30 18.98
N CYS A 491 11.26 -3.77 18.09
CA CYS A 491 11.37 -3.24 16.72
C CYS A 491 10.15 -3.42 15.80
N TYR A 492 9.22 -4.33 16.13
CA TYR A 492 7.99 -4.49 15.35
C TYR A 492 6.82 -3.66 15.91
N GLY A 493 7.08 -2.80 16.90
CA GLY A 493 6.09 -1.91 17.49
C GLY A 493 5.18 -2.58 18.52
N SER A 494 5.68 -3.59 19.26
CA SER A 494 4.90 -4.35 20.27
C SER A 494 4.16 -3.46 21.27
N VAL A 495 4.74 -2.31 21.64
CA VAL A 495 4.14 -1.30 22.53
C VAL A 495 2.85 -0.68 21.97
N HIS A 496 2.48 -0.90 20.72
CA HIS A 496 1.22 -0.40 20.14
C HIS A 496 0.07 -1.41 20.20
N GLU A 497 0.35 -2.65 20.62
CA GLU A 497 -0.67 -3.70 20.78
C GLU A 497 -1.52 -3.45 22.05
N ASP A 498 -2.69 -4.12 22.15
CA ASP A 498 -3.61 -3.94 23.28
C ASP A 498 -2.92 -4.23 24.63
N LEU A 499 -2.05 -5.23 24.67
CA LEU A 499 -1.17 -5.55 25.79
C LEU A 499 0.25 -5.78 25.26
N ALA A 500 1.27 -5.14 25.83
CA ALA A 500 2.65 -5.35 25.44
C ALA A 500 3.52 -5.80 26.61
N VAL A 501 4.41 -6.75 26.33
CA VAL A 501 5.40 -7.27 27.28
C VAL A 501 6.79 -7.05 26.67
N ILE A 502 7.65 -6.29 27.34
CA ILE A 502 8.98 -5.95 26.86
C ILE A 502 10.03 -6.52 27.81
N TYR A 503 10.91 -7.38 27.30
CA TYR A 503 12.01 -7.91 28.08
C TYR A 503 13.18 -6.94 28.12
N ARG A 504 13.64 -6.58 29.32
CA ARG A 504 14.75 -5.66 29.56
C ARG A 504 15.51 -6.05 30.83
N ARG A 505 16.83 -6.19 30.73
CA ARG A 505 17.74 -6.44 31.88
C ARG A 505 17.28 -7.60 32.80
N GLY A 506 16.83 -8.72 32.22
CA GLY A 506 16.42 -9.90 33.00
C GLY A 506 14.99 -9.89 33.54
N LYS A 507 14.21 -8.86 33.22
CA LYS A 507 12.84 -8.65 33.73
C LYS A 507 11.90 -8.19 32.62
N PHE A 508 10.62 -8.10 32.93
CA PHE A 508 9.56 -7.75 31.97
C PHE A 508 8.84 -6.45 32.36
N ASP A 509 8.70 -5.56 31.39
CA ASP A 509 7.92 -4.34 31.50
C ASP A 509 6.56 -4.57 30.80
N LEU A 510 5.47 -4.15 31.43
CA LEU A 510 4.10 -4.36 30.97
C LEU A 510 3.45 -3.03 30.56
N PHE A 511 2.82 -3.05 29.39
CA PHE A 511 2.08 -1.92 28.84
C PHE A 511 0.65 -2.33 28.50
N LEU A 512 -0.32 -1.44 28.73
CA LEU A 512 -1.74 -1.71 28.49
C LEU A 512 -2.43 -0.61 27.67
N GLY A 513 -3.37 -1.01 26.83
CA GLY A 513 -4.32 -0.12 26.16
C GLY A 513 -3.79 0.49 24.86
N GLY A 514 -2.91 -0.19 24.13
CA GLY A 514 -2.43 0.29 22.83
C GLY A 514 -3.48 0.16 21.73
N LYS A 515 -3.28 0.93 20.66
CA LYS A 515 -4.07 0.85 19.43
C LYS A 515 -3.16 0.99 18.21
N THR A 516 -3.04 -0.09 17.45
CA THR A 516 -2.15 -0.20 16.28
C THR A 516 -2.64 0.54 15.04
N ILE A 517 -3.96 0.64 14.80
CA ILE A 517 -4.52 1.14 13.53
C ILE A 517 -5.64 2.19 13.73
N GLY A 518 -5.74 3.11 12.76
CA GLY A 518 -6.78 4.15 12.67
C GLY A 518 -6.33 5.55 13.12
N ARG A 519 -7.19 6.56 12.91
CA ARG A 519 -6.88 8.00 13.15
C ARG A 519 -6.36 8.33 14.55
N ASN A 520 -6.77 7.56 15.56
CA ASN A 520 -6.36 7.74 16.95
C ASN A 520 -5.46 6.57 17.42
N ALA A 521 -4.60 6.05 16.55
CA ALA A 521 -3.59 5.07 16.94
C ALA A 521 -2.66 5.69 18.00
N HIS A 522 -2.33 4.92 19.03
CA HIS A 522 -1.52 5.37 20.17
C HIS A 522 -0.82 4.18 20.82
N PRO A 523 0.36 4.39 21.42
CA PRO A 523 1.04 3.35 22.18
C PRO A 523 0.26 3.01 23.45
N ALA A 524 0.43 1.78 23.92
CA ALA A 524 0.02 1.32 25.23
C ALA A 524 0.76 2.09 26.33
N GLN A 525 0.11 2.26 27.47
CA GLN A 525 0.67 2.98 28.61
C GLN A 525 1.55 2.05 29.45
N PRO A 526 2.75 2.45 29.89
CA PRO A 526 3.54 1.67 30.83
C PRO A 526 2.79 1.59 32.17
N VAL A 527 2.52 0.38 32.65
CA VAL A 527 1.77 0.15 33.89
C VAL A 527 2.59 -0.56 34.97
N ALA A 528 3.62 -1.30 34.58
CA ALA A 528 4.54 -1.95 35.50
C ALA A 528 5.90 -2.15 34.83
N GLU A 529 6.97 -1.98 35.61
CA GLU A 529 8.33 -2.28 35.20
C GLU A 529 8.93 -3.36 36.10
N GLY A 530 9.79 -4.20 35.53
CA GLY A 530 10.62 -5.11 36.30
C GLY A 530 9.90 -6.33 36.89
N ILE A 531 8.83 -6.81 36.23
CA ILE A 531 8.12 -8.05 36.59
C ILE A 531 9.04 -9.26 36.38
N SER A 532 9.04 -10.19 37.34
CA SER A 532 9.79 -11.45 37.23
C SER A 532 9.13 -12.44 36.25
N ALA A 533 9.89 -13.38 35.69
CA ALA A 533 9.36 -14.41 34.79
C ALA A 533 8.21 -15.21 35.43
N ASP A 534 8.36 -15.55 36.72
CA ASP A 534 7.38 -16.34 37.48
C ASP A 534 6.04 -15.61 37.66
N GLU A 535 6.06 -14.28 37.79
CA GLU A 535 4.86 -13.45 38.03
C GLU A 535 4.18 -12.97 36.73
N LEU A 536 4.90 -13.00 35.61
CA LEU A 536 4.44 -12.43 34.34
C LEU A 536 3.17 -13.12 33.84
N VAL A 537 3.19 -14.46 33.77
CA VAL A 537 2.09 -15.25 33.21
C VAL A 537 0.80 -15.05 34.01
N ASP A 538 0.91 -15.02 35.33
CA ASP A 538 -0.24 -14.80 36.22
C ASP A 538 -0.75 -13.36 36.13
N THR A 539 0.14 -12.39 35.94
CA THR A 539 -0.23 -10.99 35.74
C THR A 539 -1.00 -10.79 34.44
N VAL A 540 -0.53 -11.37 33.33
CA VAL A 540 -1.27 -11.38 32.05
C VAL A 540 -2.62 -12.08 32.23
N GLY A 541 -2.65 -13.20 32.93
CA GLY A 541 -3.88 -13.94 33.23
C GLY A 541 -4.93 -13.10 33.97
N ARG A 542 -4.53 -12.32 34.98
CA ARG A 542 -5.43 -11.41 35.72
C ARG A 542 -6.03 -10.33 34.82
N VAL A 543 -5.23 -9.72 33.95
CA VAL A 543 -5.70 -8.70 33.00
C VAL A 543 -6.73 -9.29 32.03
N LEU A 544 -6.43 -10.46 31.46
CA LEU A 544 -7.31 -11.14 30.51
C LEU A 544 -8.62 -11.60 31.16
N ALA A 545 -8.54 -12.13 32.39
CA ALA A 545 -9.72 -12.56 33.15
C ALA A 545 -10.67 -11.38 33.41
N GLU A 546 -10.13 -10.24 33.85
CA GLU A 546 -10.93 -9.05 34.12
C GLU A 546 -11.56 -8.45 32.85
N TYR A 547 -10.82 -8.44 31.73
CA TYR A 547 -11.37 -8.03 30.43
C TYR A 547 -12.50 -8.95 29.97
N LYS A 548 -12.32 -10.27 30.13
CA LYS A 548 -13.33 -11.26 29.77
C LYS A 548 -14.60 -11.14 30.62
N GLU A 549 -14.46 -10.83 31.91
CA GLU A 549 -15.59 -10.72 32.83
C GLU A 549 -16.34 -9.38 32.69
N LYS A 550 -15.63 -8.26 32.55
CA LYS A 550 -16.20 -6.90 32.64
C LYS A 550 -16.30 -6.16 31.29
N GLY A 551 -15.72 -6.71 30.22
CA GLY A 551 -15.78 -6.12 28.89
C GLY A 551 -17.16 -6.28 28.25
N HIS A 552 -17.64 -5.24 27.57
CA HIS A 552 -18.88 -5.33 26.81
C HIS A 552 -18.67 -6.04 25.47
N PRO A 553 -19.70 -6.67 24.89
CA PRO A 553 -19.61 -7.25 23.55
C PRO A 553 -19.10 -6.22 22.52
N ASP A 554 -18.16 -6.63 21.66
CA ASP A 554 -17.52 -5.79 20.62
C ASP A 554 -16.68 -4.60 21.16
N GLU A 555 -16.40 -4.56 22.47
CA GLU A 555 -15.58 -3.52 23.08
C GLU A 555 -14.08 -3.85 22.99
N ARG A 556 -13.31 -3.05 22.24
CA ARG A 556 -11.83 -3.16 22.18
C ARG A 556 -11.17 -2.86 23.53
N PHE A 557 -10.07 -3.54 23.83
CA PHE A 557 -9.39 -3.46 25.13
C PHE A 557 -8.97 -2.04 25.54
N HIS A 558 -8.44 -1.21 24.64
CA HIS A 558 -8.10 0.19 24.98
C HIS A 558 -9.31 1.02 25.46
N LYS A 559 -10.51 0.79 24.90
CA LYS A 559 -11.74 1.45 25.35
C LYS A 559 -12.18 0.93 26.72
N PHE A 560 -12.08 -0.39 26.90
CA PHE A 560 -12.35 -1.04 28.18
C PHE A 560 -11.44 -0.49 29.29
N PHE A 561 -10.13 -0.42 29.04
CA PHE A 561 -9.15 0.07 30.01
C PHE A 561 -9.42 1.54 30.39
N LYS A 562 -9.74 2.38 29.39
CA LYS A 562 -10.15 3.77 29.62
C LYS A 562 -11.45 3.89 30.43
N ARG A 563 -12.44 3.03 30.15
CA ARG A 563 -13.76 3.07 30.79
C ARG A 563 -13.74 2.61 32.24
N ILE A 564 -13.08 1.48 32.52
CA ILE A 564 -13.01 0.94 33.88
C ILE A 564 -12.03 1.76 34.74
N GLY A 565 -11.03 2.38 34.13
CA GLY A 565 -10.06 3.24 34.81
C GLY A 565 -8.98 2.47 35.59
N SER A 566 -9.22 1.21 35.96
CA SER A 566 -8.20 0.30 36.51
C SER A 566 -8.43 -1.15 36.10
N VAL A 567 -7.39 -1.86 35.66
CA VAL A 567 -7.45 -3.28 35.28
C VAL A 567 -6.31 -4.02 35.97
N ALA A 568 -6.62 -5.11 36.67
CA ALA A 568 -5.72 -5.90 37.50
C ALA A 568 -4.91 -5.07 38.53
N GLY A 569 -5.43 -3.91 38.93
CA GLY A 569 -4.77 -2.95 39.83
C GLY A 569 -3.94 -1.87 39.13
N TYR A 570 -3.86 -1.89 37.80
CA TYR A 570 -3.15 -0.88 37.00
C TYR A 570 -4.09 0.22 36.54
N HIS A 571 -3.73 1.48 36.72
CA HIS A 571 -4.60 2.61 36.42
C HIS A 571 -4.41 3.14 34.99
N HIS A 572 -5.51 3.50 34.32
CA HIS A 572 -5.49 4.21 33.05
C HIS A 572 -5.28 5.71 33.30
N ASN A 573 -4.23 6.29 32.73
CA ASN A 573 -3.95 7.71 32.84
C ASN A 573 -4.45 8.44 31.59
N GLU A 574 -5.30 9.47 31.75
CA GLU A 574 -5.71 10.34 30.63
C GLU A 574 -4.59 11.28 30.18
N HIS A 575 -3.66 11.59 31.09
CA HIS A 575 -2.42 12.28 30.80
C HIS A 575 -1.28 11.30 30.98
N VAL A 576 -0.60 10.93 29.89
CA VAL A 576 0.73 10.32 29.99
C VAL A 576 1.69 11.49 30.24
N PRO A 577 2.16 11.75 31.48
CA PRO A 577 3.20 12.75 31.67
C PRO A 577 4.41 12.35 30.83
N ALA A 578 5.11 13.33 30.24
CA ALA A 578 6.33 13.07 29.50
C ALA A 578 7.26 12.21 30.37
N ILE A 579 7.63 11.03 29.88
CA ILE A 579 8.57 10.16 30.58
C ILE A 579 9.89 10.94 30.65
N THR A 580 10.29 11.36 31.84
CA THR A 580 11.63 11.88 32.07
C THR A 580 12.57 10.70 31.93
N VAL A 581 13.16 10.54 30.75
CA VAL A 581 14.17 9.51 30.49
C VAL A 581 15.39 9.89 31.32
N ASP A 582 15.59 9.20 32.44
CA ASP A 582 16.82 9.34 33.23
C ASP A 582 17.93 8.60 32.48
N THR A 583 18.59 9.30 31.55
CA THR A 583 19.66 8.74 30.72
C THR A 583 20.91 8.55 31.57
N VAL A 584 20.97 7.42 32.28
CA VAL A 584 22.22 6.81 32.70
C VAL A 584 22.47 5.61 31.78
N CYS A 585 23.21 5.90 30.70
CA CYS A 585 23.78 5.04 29.65
C CYS A 585 22.95 4.76 28.36
N GLY A 586 23.37 5.46 27.29
CA GLY A 586 23.59 4.95 25.92
C GLY A 586 22.38 4.52 25.07
N ASP A 587 21.96 5.44 24.19
CA ASP A 587 21.03 5.33 23.04
C ASP A 587 19.63 4.74 23.25
#